data_AF-F4KVB1-F1
#
_entry.id   AF-F4KVB1-F1
#
_cell.length_a   1.000
_cell.length_b   1.000
_cell.length_c   1.000
_cell.angle_alpha   90.00
_cell.angle_beta   90.00
_cell.angle_gamma   90.00
#
_symmetry.space_group_name_H-M   'P 1'
#
loop_
_entity.id
_entity.type
_entity.pdbx_description
1 polymer ?
#
loop_
_entity_poly.entity_id
_entity_poly.type
_entity_poly.pdbx_seq_one_letter_code
_entity_poly.pdbx_strand_id
1 'polypeptide(L)'
;MKKVLTSGLVASLVLLAFAYLCLQLMPVLLPYVAEEYYNPIFVEDASRNIFYFIHPIVLAFALAWFWNRFKDLFVGNLLVRGVEFGFVYAIIATLPIMVLTYSAIDVSLTVVGTWLLYGFFQGTIAGLIFARMHV
;
A
#
# COMPACT_ATOMS: atom_id res chain seq x y z
N MET A 1 11.21 -19.53 3.93
CA MET A 1 11.96 -18.27 4.20
C MET A 1 12.63 -17.69 2.97
N LYS A 2 13.44 -18.42 2.19
CA LYS A 2 14.06 -17.90 0.95
C LYS A 2 13.05 -17.26 -0.01
N LYS A 3 11.90 -17.91 -0.24
CA LYS A 3 10.82 -17.36 -1.09
C LYS A 3 10.21 -16.05 -0.54
N VAL A 4 10.11 -15.90 0.78
CA VAL A 4 9.63 -14.67 1.42
C VAL A 4 10.62 -13.53 1.20
N LEU A 5 11.93 -13.83 1.31
CA LEU A 5 12.97 -12.83 1.06
C LEU A 5 12.96 -12.38 -0.41
N THR A 6 12.97 -13.32 -1.35
CA THR A 6 13.02 -12.98 -2.79
C THR A 6 11.77 -12.28 -3.26
N SER A 7 10.58 -12.75 -2.88
CA SER A 7 9.33 -12.09 -3.29
C SER A 7 9.13 -10.75 -2.58
N GLY A 8 9.55 -10.63 -1.32
CA GLY A 8 9.51 -9.38 -0.58
C GLY A 8 10.36 -8.30 -1.24
N LEU A 9 11.57 -8.65 -1.71
CA LEU A 9 12.43 -7.74 -2.47
C LEU A 9 11.79 -7.30 -3.80
N VAL A 10 11.25 -8.24 -4.58
CA VAL A 10 10.58 -7.92 -5.86
C VAL A 10 9.37 -7.02 -5.61
N ALA A 11 8.52 -7.36 -4.64
CA ALA A 11 7.37 -6.53 -4.27
C ALA A 11 7.80 -5.15 -3.76
N SER A 12 8.88 -5.05 -2.97
CA SER A 12 9.41 -3.77 -2.51
C SER A 12 9.76 -2.84 -3.67
N LEU A 13 10.47 -3.35 -4.68
CA LEU A 13 10.86 -2.57 -5.86
C LEU A 13 9.64 -2.10 -6.66
N VAL A 14 8.66 -2.99 -6.88
CA VAL A 14 7.44 -2.63 -7.63
C VAL A 14 6.57 -1.66 -6.85
N LEU A 15 6.41 -1.85 -5.54
CA LEU A 15 5.64 -0.94 -4.71
C LEU A 15 6.32 0.42 -4.52
N LEU A 16 7.65 0.48 -4.51
CA LEU A 16 8.41 1.74 -4.58
C LEU A 16 8.14 2.49 -5.88
N ALA A 17 8.21 1.79 -7.02
CA ALA A 17 7.90 2.38 -8.32
C ALA A 17 6.44 2.87 -8.38
N PHE A 18 5.51 2.09 -7.83
CA PHE A 18 4.10 2.48 -7.71
C PHE A 18 3.92 3.72 -6.81
N ALA A 19 4.57 3.76 -5.65
CA ALA A 19 4.53 4.92 -4.75
C ALA A 19 5.03 6.19 -5.45
N TYR A 20 6.19 6.08 -6.11
CA TYR A 20 6.76 7.19 -6.88
C TYR A 20 5.83 7.63 -8.02
N LEU A 21 5.23 6.69 -8.74
CA LEU A 21 4.26 7.00 -9.78
C LEU A 21 3.04 7.75 -9.22
N CYS A 22 2.47 7.30 -8.10
CA CYS A 22 1.37 7.99 -7.43
C CYS A 22 1.75 9.41 -7.01
N LEU A 23 2.97 9.61 -6.50
CA LEU A 23 3.47 10.93 -6.13
C LEU A 23 3.50 11.89 -7.33
N GLN A 24 3.88 11.42 -8.51
CA GLN A 24 3.89 12.25 -9.73
C GLN A 24 2.49 12.46 -10.31
N LEU A 25 1.61 11.47 -10.22
CA LEU A 25 0.28 11.53 -10.81
C LEU A 25 -0.74 12.30 -9.95
N MET A 26 -0.61 12.28 -8.63
CA MET A 26 -1.60 12.88 -7.72
C MET A 26 -1.86 14.37 -7.99
N PRO A 27 -0.84 15.24 -8.16
CA PRO A 27 -1.09 16.66 -8.45
C PRO A 27 -1.80 16.90 -9.79
N VAL A 28 -1.66 15.98 -10.75
CA VAL A 28 -2.28 16.09 -12.08
C VAL A 28 -3.71 15.56 -12.08
N LEU A 29 -3.94 14.41 -11.44
CA LEU A 29 -5.24 13.73 -11.46
C LEU A 29 -6.19 14.23 -10.36
N LEU A 30 -5.64 14.62 -9.22
CA LEU A 30 -6.39 14.98 -8.00
C LEU A 30 -5.78 16.27 -7.38
N PRO A 31 -5.79 17.41 -8.10
CA PRO A 31 -5.12 18.64 -7.65
C PRO A 31 -5.60 19.12 -6.28
N TYR A 32 -6.92 19.07 -6.01
CA TYR A 32 -7.48 19.45 -4.71
C TYR A 32 -7.00 18.57 -3.55
N VAL A 33 -6.78 17.27 -3.79
CA VAL A 33 -6.18 16.37 -2.79
C VAL A 33 -4.73 16.75 -2.56
N ALA A 34 -3.99 17.05 -3.63
CA ALA A 34 -2.58 17.45 -3.53
C ALA A 34 -2.39 18.77 -2.77
N GLU A 35 -3.31 19.72 -2.93
CA GLU A 35 -3.30 20.98 -2.19
C GLU A 35 -3.43 20.79 -0.68
N GLU A 36 -4.24 19.82 -0.22
CA GLU A 36 -4.39 19.53 1.21
C GLU A 36 -3.08 19.10 1.89
N TYR A 37 -2.13 18.53 1.15
CA TYR A 37 -0.82 18.12 1.70
C TYR A 37 0.10 19.31 2.08
N TYR A 38 -0.25 20.54 1.68
CA TYR A 38 0.46 21.75 2.13
C TYR A 38 -0.10 22.30 3.45
N ASN A 39 -1.11 21.65 4.05
CA ASN A 39 -1.64 22.03 5.35
C ASN A 39 -0.60 21.80 6.47
N PRO A 40 -0.41 22.74 7.42
CA PRO A 40 0.50 22.61 8.57
C PRO A 40 0.27 21.40 9.48
N ILE A 41 -0.84 20.68 9.33
CA ILE A 41 -1.08 19.41 10.03
C ILE A 41 -0.10 18.31 9.60
N PHE A 42 0.43 18.39 8.38
CA PHE A 42 1.49 17.51 7.90
C PHE A 42 2.85 18.06 8.33
N VAL A 43 3.76 17.13 8.63
CA VAL A 43 5.08 17.49 9.13
C VAL A 43 5.97 17.96 7.98
N GLU A 44 6.36 19.24 8.02
CA GLU A 44 7.30 19.86 7.09
C GLU A 44 8.77 19.62 7.54
N ASP A 45 9.17 18.35 7.61
CA ASP A 45 10.54 17.96 7.93
C ASP A 45 11.08 17.01 6.86
N ALA A 46 11.96 17.54 6.01
CA ALA A 46 12.55 16.79 4.91
C ALA A 46 13.32 15.54 5.38
N SER A 47 13.84 15.51 6.62
CA SER A 47 14.52 14.33 7.16
C SER A 47 13.59 13.13 7.30
N ARG A 48 12.27 13.37 7.39
CA ARG A 48 11.23 12.33 7.51
C ARG A 48 10.70 11.84 6.18
N ASN A 49 11.01 12.51 5.07
CA ASN A 49 10.59 12.08 3.73
C ASN A 49 11.07 10.66 3.39
N ILE A 50 12.20 10.22 3.97
CA ILE A 50 12.71 8.86 3.77
C ILE A 50 11.73 7.78 4.23
N PHE A 51 10.89 8.05 5.24
CA PHE A 51 9.91 7.08 5.73
C PHE A 51 8.83 6.78 4.69
N TYR A 52 8.50 7.75 3.82
CA TYR A 52 7.63 7.52 2.68
C TYR A 52 8.22 6.48 1.71
N PHE A 53 9.54 6.44 1.53
CA PHE A 53 10.18 5.44 0.66
C PHE A 53 10.53 4.14 1.40
N ILE A 54 10.65 4.16 2.71
CA ILE A 54 10.85 2.93 3.51
C ILE A 54 9.53 2.14 3.62
N HIS A 55 8.38 2.82 3.67
CA HIS A 55 7.09 2.14 3.91
C HIS A 55 6.77 1.01 2.91
N PRO A 56 6.99 1.12 1.59
CA PRO A 56 6.65 0.06 0.64
C PRO A 56 7.51 -1.18 0.86
N ILE A 57 8.74 -1.00 1.36
CA ILE A 57 9.66 -2.09 1.69
C ILE A 57 9.13 -2.84 2.91
N VAL A 58 8.85 -2.11 4.00
CA VAL A 58 8.31 -2.70 5.24
C VAL A 58 7.00 -3.43 4.96
N LEU A 59 6.11 -2.78 4.19
CA LEU A 59 4.83 -3.35 3.79
C LEU A 59 5.00 -4.63 2.95
N ALA A 60 5.84 -4.61 1.93
CA ALA A 60 6.07 -5.75 1.06
C ALA A 60 6.53 -6.99 1.84
N PHE A 61 7.46 -6.82 2.79
CA PHE A 61 7.93 -7.94 3.62
C PHE A 61 6.87 -8.44 4.60
N ALA A 62 6.10 -7.54 5.21
CA ALA A 62 4.99 -7.92 6.08
C ALA A 62 3.92 -8.73 5.30
N LEU A 63 3.55 -8.27 4.11
CA LEU A 63 2.60 -8.96 3.24
C LEU A 63 3.15 -10.28 2.70
N ALA A 64 4.45 -10.37 2.36
CA ALA A 64 5.07 -11.62 1.94
C ALA A 64 5.05 -12.68 3.05
N TRP A 65 5.23 -12.25 4.30
CA TRP A 65 5.15 -13.12 5.47
C TRP A 65 3.73 -13.61 5.75
N PHE A 66 2.74 -12.73 5.60
CA PHE A 66 1.33 -13.07 5.69
C PHE A 66 0.92 -14.04 4.57
N TRP A 67 1.25 -13.71 3.32
CA TRP A 67 1.02 -14.56 2.15
C TRP A 67 1.51 -15.99 2.38
N ASN A 68 2.75 -16.17 2.85
CA ASN A 68 3.33 -17.50 3.04
C ASN A 68 2.52 -18.42 3.98
N ARG A 69 1.66 -17.87 4.85
CA ARG A 69 0.81 -18.64 5.77
C ARG A 69 -0.59 -18.90 5.23
N PHE A 70 -1.12 -17.99 4.42
CA PHE A 70 -2.52 -17.99 4.01
C PHE A 70 -2.72 -18.17 2.50
N LYS A 71 -1.64 -18.32 1.72
CA LYS A 71 -1.65 -18.44 0.24
C LYS A 71 -2.59 -19.50 -0.31
N ASP A 72 -2.88 -20.55 0.45
CA ASP A 72 -3.74 -21.67 0.07
C ASP A 72 -5.23 -21.33 0.21
N LEU A 73 -5.58 -20.26 0.93
CA LEU A 73 -6.95 -19.74 1.03
C LEU A 73 -7.33 -18.92 -0.21
N PHE A 74 -6.36 -18.33 -0.92
CA PHE A 74 -6.59 -17.53 -2.12
C PHE A 74 -6.64 -18.43 -3.35
N VAL A 75 -7.83 -18.67 -3.87
CA VAL A 75 -8.10 -19.64 -4.96
C VAL A 75 -8.45 -18.91 -6.26
N GLY A 76 -8.16 -19.55 -7.40
CA GLY A 76 -8.50 -19.04 -8.73
C GLY A 76 -7.28 -18.58 -9.52
N ASN A 77 -7.52 -17.76 -10.55
CA ASN A 77 -6.46 -17.27 -11.41
C ASN A 77 -5.62 -16.19 -10.70
N LEU A 78 -4.50 -15.82 -11.33
CA LEU A 78 -3.54 -14.85 -10.77
C LEU A 78 -4.20 -13.53 -10.34
N LEU A 79 -5.08 -12.98 -11.17
CA LEU A 79 -5.75 -11.70 -10.93
C LEU A 79 -6.69 -11.79 -9.73
N VAL A 80 -7.51 -12.84 -9.67
CA VAL A 80 -8.46 -13.07 -8.57
C VAL A 80 -7.71 -13.14 -7.24
N ARG A 81 -6.65 -13.96 -7.18
CA ARG A 81 -5.85 -14.12 -5.95
C ARG A 81 -5.21 -12.81 -5.50
N GLY A 82 -4.68 -12.02 -6.44
CA GLY A 82 -4.08 -10.72 -6.13
C GLY A 82 -5.11 -9.71 -5.62
N VAL A 83 -6.27 -9.60 -6.27
CA VAL A 83 -7.34 -8.69 -5.87
C VAL A 83 -7.92 -9.09 -4.51
N GLU A 84 -8.21 -10.38 -4.31
CA GLU A 84 -8.70 -10.90 -3.03
C GLU A 84 -7.71 -10.60 -1.89
N PHE A 85 -6.42 -10.81 -2.12
CA PHE A 85 -5.38 -10.47 -1.15
C PHE A 85 -5.34 -8.97 -0.82
N GLY A 86 -5.50 -8.11 -1.84
CA GLY A 86 -5.61 -6.67 -1.67
C GLY A 86 -6.82 -6.26 -0.84
N PHE A 87 -7.98 -6.89 -1.07
CA PHE A 87 -9.18 -6.67 -0.25
C PHE A 87 -8.98 -7.11 1.20
N VAL A 88 -8.39 -8.27 1.43
CA VAL A 88 -8.07 -8.75 2.78
C VAL A 88 -7.19 -7.72 3.49
N TYR A 89 -6.10 -7.27 2.86
CA TYR A 89 -5.23 -6.25 3.43
C TYR A 89 -5.96 -4.92 3.71
N ALA A 90 -6.75 -4.46 2.74
CA ALA A 90 -7.51 -3.22 2.87
C ALA A 90 -8.51 -3.28 4.03
N ILE A 91 -9.21 -4.40 4.22
CA ILE A 91 -10.23 -4.55 5.27
C ILE A 91 -9.59 -4.72 6.65
N ILE A 92 -8.56 -5.55 6.78
CA ILE A 92 -8.01 -5.90 8.10
C ILE A 92 -7.01 -4.88 8.63
N ALA A 93 -6.35 -4.12 7.75
CA ALA A 93 -5.27 -3.23 8.12
C ALA A 93 -5.56 -1.78 7.69
N THR A 94 -5.77 -1.54 6.40
CA THR A 94 -5.88 -0.16 5.89
C THR A 94 -7.14 0.54 6.40
N LEU A 95 -8.32 -0.08 6.32
CA LEU A 95 -9.57 0.52 6.74
C LEU A 95 -9.57 0.89 8.23
N PRO A 96 -9.15 0.02 9.17
CA PRO A 96 -9.02 0.38 10.58
C PRO A 96 -8.11 1.59 10.82
N ILE A 97 -6.94 1.63 10.18
CA ILE A 97 -6.03 2.78 10.35
C ILE A 97 -6.60 4.05 9.72
N MET A 98 -7.35 3.95 8.61
CA MET A 98 -8.04 5.10 8.01
C MET A 98 -9.10 5.69 8.93
N VAL A 99 -9.90 4.85 9.59
CA VAL A 99 -10.90 5.29 10.57
C VAL A 99 -10.21 6.02 11.73
N LEU A 100 -9.14 5.44 12.27
CA LEU A 100 -8.38 6.06 13.36
C LEU A 100 -7.75 7.38 12.91
N THR A 101 -7.15 7.42 11.73
CA THR A 101 -6.44 8.60 11.22
C THR A 101 -7.42 9.74 10.92
N TYR A 102 -8.59 9.46 10.34
CA TYR A 102 -9.63 10.46 10.12
C TYR A 102 -10.18 11.04 11.43
N SER A 103 -10.16 10.27 12.51
CA SER A 103 -10.54 10.78 13.83
C SER A 103 -9.47 11.67 14.50
N ALA A 104 -8.23 11.61 14.02
CA ALA A 104 -7.07 12.24 14.65
C ALA A 104 -6.46 13.38 13.83
N ILE A 105 -6.63 13.37 12.51
CA ILE A 105 -6.04 14.34 11.57
C ILE A 105 -7.19 15.06 10.85
N ASP A 106 -7.17 16.39 10.89
CA ASP A 106 -8.10 17.27 10.18
C ASP A 106 -7.78 17.31 8.67
N VAL A 107 -8.27 16.30 7.96
CA VAL A 107 -8.17 16.14 6.50
C VAL A 107 -9.52 15.73 5.94
N SER A 108 -9.77 16.00 4.65
CA SER A 108 -11.03 15.60 4.04
C SER A 108 -11.20 14.08 3.95
N LEU A 109 -12.46 13.63 3.93
CA LEU A 109 -12.77 12.21 3.69
C LEU A 109 -12.24 11.74 2.32
N THR A 110 -12.11 12.65 1.37
CA THR A 110 -11.52 12.38 0.05
C THR A 110 -10.05 12.00 0.17
N VAL A 111 -9.25 12.76 0.94
CA VAL A 111 -7.83 12.44 1.20
C VAL A 111 -7.70 11.05 1.83
N VAL A 112 -8.46 10.78 2.88
CA VAL A 112 -8.46 9.46 3.54
C VAL A 112 -8.90 8.34 2.59
N GLY A 113 -9.87 8.61 1.71
CA GLY A 113 -10.28 7.70 0.65
C GLY A 113 -9.13 7.36 -0.32
N THR A 114 -8.29 8.35 -0.69
CA THR A 114 -7.12 8.07 -1.53
C THR A 114 -6.09 7.17 -0.85
N TRP A 115 -5.89 7.32 0.48
CA TRP A 115 -4.99 6.45 1.24
C TRP A 115 -5.52 5.02 1.34
N LEU A 116 -6.84 4.84 1.50
CA LEU A 116 -7.48 3.53 1.47
C LEU A 116 -7.27 2.85 0.11
N LEU A 117 -7.55 3.56 -0.98
CA LEU A 117 -7.36 3.05 -2.33
C LEU A 117 -5.89 2.72 -2.61
N TYR A 118 -4.98 3.60 -2.19
CA TYR A 118 -3.55 3.38 -2.30
C TYR A 118 -3.12 2.09 -1.59
N GLY A 119 -3.54 1.89 -0.33
CA GLY A 119 -3.27 0.65 0.41
C GLY A 119 -3.86 -0.60 -0.24
N PHE A 120 -5.09 -0.51 -0.77
CA PHE A 120 -5.70 -1.60 -1.55
C PHE A 120 -4.86 -1.98 -2.76
N PHE A 121 -4.46 -1.00 -3.58
CA PHE A 121 -3.63 -1.27 -4.76
C PHE A 121 -2.25 -1.81 -4.40
N GLN A 122 -1.62 -1.32 -3.33
CA GLN A 122 -0.37 -1.90 -2.84
C GLN A 122 -0.55 -3.37 -2.43
N GLY A 123 -1.62 -3.68 -1.70
CA GLY A 123 -1.98 -5.05 -1.36
C GLY A 123 -2.19 -5.92 -2.60
N THR A 124 -2.95 -5.44 -3.58
CA THR A 124 -3.20 -6.16 -4.83
C THR A 124 -1.92 -6.41 -5.62
N ILE A 125 -1.08 -5.40 -5.82
CA ILE A 125 0.20 -5.52 -6.54
C ILE A 125 1.10 -6.55 -5.84
N ALA A 126 1.23 -6.47 -4.52
CA ALA A 126 1.99 -7.45 -3.75
C ALA A 126 1.40 -8.86 -3.90
N GLY A 127 0.08 -8.99 -3.80
CA GLY A 127 -0.65 -10.25 -3.99
C GLY A 127 -0.41 -10.86 -5.37
N LEU A 128 -0.42 -10.06 -6.44
CA LEU A 128 -0.11 -10.53 -7.81
C LEU A 128 1.32 -11.08 -7.90
N ILE A 129 2.30 -10.35 -7.33
CA ILE A 129 3.70 -10.77 -7.32
C ILE A 129 3.86 -12.08 -6.54
N PHE A 130 3.25 -12.18 -5.36
CA PHE A 130 3.34 -13.37 -4.53
C PHE A 130 2.62 -14.55 -5.16
N ALA A 131 1.42 -14.35 -5.68
CA ALA A 131 0.70 -15.36 -6.43
C ALA A 131 1.50 -15.85 -7.63
N ARG A 132 2.31 -15.01 -8.30
CA ARG A 132 3.16 -15.43 -9.43
C ARG A 132 4.42 -16.20 -9.01
N MET A 133 5.03 -15.82 -7.89
CA MET A 133 6.33 -16.35 -7.42
C MET A 133 6.22 -17.49 -6.42
N HIS A 134 5.10 -17.59 -5.70
CA HIS A 134 4.82 -18.59 -4.66
C HIS A 134 3.70 -19.56 -5.03
N VAL A 135 3.23 -19.57 -6.29
CA VAL A 135 2.42 -20.71 -6.79
C VAL A 135 3.03 -22.01 -6.26
#